data_AF-A0A3N1IAF1-F1
#
_entry.id   AF-A0A3N1IAF1-F1
#
_cell.length_a   1.000
_cell.length_b   1.000
_cell.length_c   1.000
_cell.angle_alpha   90.00
_cell.angle_beta   90.00
_cell.angle_gamma   90.00
#
_symmetry.space_group_name_H-M   'P 1'
#
loop_
_entity.id
_entity.type
_entity.pdbx_description
1 polymer ?
#
loop_
_entity_poly.entity_id
_entity_poly.type
_entity_poly.pdbx_seq_one_letter_code
_entity_poly.pdbx_strand_id
1 'polypeptide(L)'
;MATIQEATRPPHRLDDVPGWFPVLDQLLFDWLLNRQEAAGMRGDLLEIGVYLGKSAIFTGRHRRPGEKYTVCDLFEGEAPDDANRAESAKSYSALTRGRFEANYRAFHEELPRVLQGPSSLVAAEVEPRSCRFVHVDGSHLYEHVRDDIGAAHELLGPEGIVVLDDFRSEHTPGVSVATWEAVLNRGLRPVCLSTQKLYGTWGDPAPVQRELLAMARERSDCHVSVQEAAGHRIVRLKSKGMPAPAFPLSRHAEEAAEPAPGVPLPAAAPAPAPAARPAPRYGRRVRRVAVDLLPPVVTRAIRNARAARG
;
A
#
# COMPACT_ATOMS: atom_id res chain seq x y z
N MET A 1 0.75 -31.60 17.71
CA MET A 1 0.39 -31.02 16.39
C MET A 1 1.66 -30.42 15.83
N ALA A 2 2.20 -31.02 14.76
CA ALA A 2 3.40 -30.53 14.11
C ALA A 2 3.05 -29.26 13.32
N THR A 3 3.55 -28.12 13.79
CA THR A 3 3.53 -26.87 13.05
C THR A 3 4.40 -27.08 11.82
N ILE A 4 3.81 -27.14 10.64
CA ILE A 4 4.56 -27.06 9.39
C ILE A 4 5.12 -25.64 9.36
N GLN A 5 6.38 -25.51 9.75
CA GLN A 5 7.15 -24.29 9.54
C GLN A 5 7.33 -24.19 8.03
N GLU A 6 6.45 -23.43 7.39
CA GLU A 6 6.54 -23.14 5.96
C GLU A 6 7.91 -22.51 5.74
N ALA A 7 8.83 -23.27 5.14
CA ALA A 7 10.15 -22.78 4.80
C ALA A 7 9.94 -21.64 3.80
N THR A 8 10.12 -20.41 4.27
CA THR A 8 9.93 -19.22 3.45
C THR A 8 11.07 -19.17 2.45
N ARG A 9 10.78 -19.55 1.20
CA ARG A 9 11.73 -19.40 0.10
C ARG A 9 12.11 -17.92 -0.01
N PRO A 10 13.40 -17.59 -0.16
CA PRO A 10 13.80 -16.20 -0.38
C PRO A 10 13.12 -15.64 -1.65
N PRO A 11 12.73 -14.35 -1.67
CA PRO A 11 12.07 -13.76 -2.82
C PRO A 11 13.02 -13.67 -4.01
N HIS A 12 12.54 -13.94 -5.22
CA HIS A 12 13.32 -13.84 -6.46
C HIS A 12 13.02 -12.54 -7.21
N ARG A 13 11.77 -12.07 -7.10
CA ARG A 13 11.24 -10.83 -7.63
C ARG A 13 10.59 -10.04 -6.50
N LEU A 14 10.45 -8.73 -6.69
CA LEU A 14 9.76 -7.89 -5.72
C LEU A 14 8.33 -8.37 -5.42
N ASP A 15 7.67 -8.95 -6.42
CA ASP A 15 6.31 -9.47 -6.28
C ASP A 15 6.19 -10.71 -5.38
N ASP A 16 7.29 -11.41 -5.13
CA ASP A 16 7.34 -12.53 -4.19
C ASP A 16 7.32 -12.06 -2.73
N VAL A 17 7.67 -10.79 -2.47
CA VAL A 17 7.61 -10.19 -1.13
C VAL A 17 6.16 -9.85 -0.81
N PRO A 18 5.57 -10.41 0.26
CA PRO A 18 4.20 -10.06 0.62
C PRO A 18 4.08 -8.59 1.05
N GLY A 19 3.02 -7.92 0.62
CA GLY A 19 2.73 -6.52 0.96
C GLY A 19 1.88 -5.81 -0.10
N TRP A 20 1.28 -4.69 0.29
CA TRP A 20 0.35 -3.92 -0.54
C TRP A 20 1.04 -2.74 -1.20
N PHE A 21 1.75 -3.00 -2.30
CA PHE A 21 2.42 -1.94 -3.06
C PHE A 21 2.03 -1.96 -4.55
N PRO A 22 0.88 -1.37 -4.91
CA PRO A 22 0.34 -1.41 -6.27
C PRO A 22 1.27 -0.76 -7.31
N VAL A 23 1.16 -1.21 -8.56
CA VAL A 23 2.02 -0.75 -9.67
C VAL A 23 2.00 0.76 -9.91
N LEU A 24 0.87 1.43 -9.63
CA LEU A 24 0.79 2.89 -9.73
C LEU A 24 1.64 3.57 -8.66
N ASP A 25 1.65 3.03 -7.44
CA ASP A 25 2.43 3.57 -6.33
C ASP A 25 3.93 3.28 -6.51
N GLN A 26 4.29 2.11 -7.05
CA GLN A 26 5.67 1.85 -7.51
C GLN A 26 6.14 2.91 -8.52
N LEU A 27 5.31 3.25 -9.51
CA LEU A 27 5.62 4.29 -10.48
C LEU A 27 5.71 5.69 -9.84
N LEU A 28 4.81 6.03 -8.92
CA LEU A 28 4.81 7.35 -8.27
C LEU A 28 6.02 7.51 -7.34
N PHE A 29 6.39 6.49 -6.57
CA PHE A 29 7.59 6.49 -5.73
C PHE A 29 8.84 6.69 -6.60
N ASP A 30 9.02 5.86 -7.62
CA ASP A 30 10.18 5.93 -8.53
C ASP A 30 10.25 7.30 -9.22
N TRP A 31 9.13 7.79 -9.75
CA TRP A 31 9.10 9.09 -10.43
C TRP A 31 9.42 10.25 -9.49
N LEU A 32 8.84 10.28 -8.29
CA LEU A 32 9.08 11.36 -7.31
C LEU A 32 10.53 11.34 -6.79
N LEU A 33 11.06 10.16 -6.46
CA LEU A 33 12.42 10.02 -5.96
C LEU A 33 13.45 10.33 -7.05
N ASN A 34 13.27 9.83 -8.27
CA ASN A 34 14.14 10.16 -9.42
C ASN A 34 14.08 11.66 -9.75
N ARG A 35 12.92 12.30 -9.65
CA ARG A 35 12.78 13.76 -9.82
C ARG A 35 13.63 14.52 -8.81
N GLN A 36 13.53 14.18 -7.52
CA GLN A 36 14.35 14.78 -6.47
C GLN A 36 15.85 14.58 -6.75
N GLU A 37 16.24 13.37 -7.16
CA GLU A 37 17.63 13.03 -7.46
C GLU A 37 18.20 13.82 -8.63
N ALA A 38 17.43 13.94 -9.71
CA ALA A 38 17.76 14.71 -10.91
C ALA A 38 17.86 16.21 -10.64
N ALA A 39 17.05 16.73 -9.71
CA ALA A 39 17.15 18.10 -9.21
C ALA A 39 18.34 18.31 -8.25
N GLY A 40 19.13 17.27 -7.97
CA GLY A 40 20.28 17.33 -7.07
C GLY A 40 19.91 17.34 -5.59
N MET A 41 18.62 17.21 -5.25
CA MET A 41 18.15 17.15 -3.87
C MET A 41 18.83 15.99 -3.13
N ARG A 42 19.20 16.26 -1.88
CA ARG A 42 19.76 15.29 -0.94
C ARG A 42 18.91 15.28 0.31
N GLY A 43 18.86 14.13 0.97
CA GLY A 43 18.18 13.99 2.26
C GLY A 43 17.91 12.54 2.58
N ASP A 44 17.65 12.29 3.84
CA ASP A 44 17.34 10.96 4.35
C ASP A 44 15.99 10.46 3.82
N LEU A 45 15.81 9.16 3.87
CA LEU A 45 14.56 8.47 3.60
C LEU A 45 14.01 7.91 4.92
N LEU A 46 12.69 7.93 5.08
CA LEU A 46 12.01 7.36 6.24
C LEU A 46 10.76 6.60 5.80
N GLU A 47 10.53 5.44 6.43
CA GLU A 47 9.29 4.70 6.30
C GLU A 47 8.79 4.22 7.67
N ILE A 48 7.52 4.49 7.96
CA ILE A 48 6.82 4.08 9.19
C ILE A 48 5.79 3.04 8.79
N GLY A 49 5.90 1.83 9.34
CA GLY A 49 5.20 0.63 8.86
C GLY A 49 5.86 0.08 7.60
N VAL A 50 6.56 -1.05 7.73
CA VAL A 50 7.24 -1.70 6.58
C VAL A 50 6.76 -3.10 6.31
N TYR A 51 6.10 -3.74 7.29
CA TYR A 51 5.66 -5.12 7.18
C TYR A 51 6.83 -6.03 6.73
N LEU A 52 6.64 -6.84 5.68
CA LEU A 52 7.66 -7.72 5.11
C LEU A 52 8.58 -7.03 4.08
N GLY A 53 8.46 -5.70 3.93
CA GLY A 53 9.46 -4.85 3.31
C GLY A 53 9.26 -4.56 1.82
N LYS A 54 8.09 -4.81 1.23
CA LYS A 54 7.90 -4.65 -0.23
C LYS A 54 8.15 -3.21 -0.71
N SER A 55 7.49 -2.23 -0.09
CA SER A 55 7.73 -0.79 -0.35
C SER A 55 9.14 -0.39 0.09
N ALA A 56 9.61 -0.90 1.23
CA ALA A 56 10.93 -0.54 1.75
C ALA A 56 12.08 -0.98 0.85
N ILE A 57 12.02 -2.20 0.31
CA ILE A 57 12.96 -2.71 -0.70
C ILE A 57 12.96 -1.79 -1.93
N PHE A 58 11.78 -1.34 -2.35
CA PHE A 58 11.67 -0.47 -3.50
C PHE A 58 12.29 0.92 -3.22
N THR A 59 11.91 1.55 -2.11
CA THR A 59 12.41 2.85 -1.67
C THR A 59 13.93 2.84 -1.45
N GLY A 60 14.47 1.75 -0.89
CA GLY A 60 15.88 1.61 -0.56
C GLY A 60 16.84 1.81 -1.75
N ARG A 61 16.39 1.57 -2.99
CA ARG A 61 17.23 1.79 -4.20
C ARG A 61 17.57 3.26 -4.45
N HIS A 62 16.77 4.16 -3.88
CA HIS A 62 16.92 5.60 -4.02
C HIS A 62 17.80 6.21 -2.93
N ARG A 63 18.26 5.42 -1.94
CA ARG A 63 19.25 5.89 -0.96
C ARG A 63 20.57 6.17 -1.68
N ARG A 64 21.01 7.43 -1.65
CA ARG A 64 22.29 7.83 -2.24
C ARG A 64 23.43 7.74 -1.23
N PRO A 65 24.70 7.70 -1.68
CA PRO A 65 25.85 7.82 -0.79
C PRO A 65 25.74 9.09 0.08
N GLY A 66 25.91 8.90 1.39
CA GLY A 66 25.77 9.96 2.40
C GLY A 66 24.36 10.15 2.95
N GLU A 67 23.33 9.53 2.37
CA GLU A 67 21.95 9.55 2.90
C GLU A 67 21.74 8.36 3.85
N LYS A 68 20.90 8.56 4.87
CA LYS A 68 20.40 7.50 5.74
C LYS A 68 19.03 7.05 5.24
N TYR A 69 18.75 5.76 5.37
CA TYR A 69 17.40 5.25 5.24
C TYR A 69 16.99 4.60 6.57
N THR A 70 15.95 5.13 7.18
CA THR A 70 15.40 4.63 8.45
C THR A 70 14.03 3.99 8.21
N VAL A 71 13.80 2.83 8.81
CA VAL A 71 12.50 2.16 8.82
C VAL A 71 12.03 1.99 10.26
N CYS A 72 10.74 2.14 10.52
CA CYS A 72 10.16 1.94 11.85
C CYS A 72 8.96 1.01 11.78
N ASP A 73 8.94 -0.03 12.61
CA ASP A 73 7.83 -0.99 12.69
C ASP A 73 7.86 -1.70 14.05
N LEU A 74 6.70 -2.18 14.50
CA LEU A 74 6.61 -3.00 15.70
C LEU A 74 7.21 -4.39 15.48
N PHE A 75 7.10 -4.95 14.27
CA PHE A 75 7.38 -6.34 13.94
C PHE A 75 6.68 -7.31 14.90
N GLU A 76 7.43 -8.20 15.56
CA GLU A 76 6.93 -9.08 16.63
C GLU A 76 6.71 -8.37 17.98
N GLY A 77 6.88 -7.05 18.05
CA GLY A 77 6.65 -6.24 19.24
C GLY A 77 5.16 -6.03 19.54
N GLU A 78 4.86 -5.76 20.81
CA GLU A 78 3.48 -5.50 21.24
C GLU A 78 3.01 -4.12 20.77
N ALA A 79 1.86 -4.11 20.09
CA ALA A 79 1.19 -2.85 19.78
C ALA A 79 0.68 -2.17 21.07
N PRO A 80 0.78 -0.84 21.17
CA PRO A 80 0.49 -0.12 22.41
C PRO A 80 -0.98 -0.19 22.82
N ASP A 81 -1.91 -0.31 21.87
CA ASP A 81 -3.36 -0.33 22.11
C ASP A 81 -4.05 -1.61 21.59
N ASP A 82 -5.24 -1.89 22.13
CA ASP A 82 -6.01 -3.11 21.86
C ASP A 82 -6.45 -3.24 20.39
N ALA A 83 -6.72 -2.13 19.72
CA ALA A 83 -7.21 -2.13 18.35
C ALA A 83 -6.09 -2.47 17.36
N ASN A 84 -4.92 -1.84 17.51
CA ASN A 84 -3.72 -2.23 16.76
C ASN A 84 -3.30 -3.68 17.09
N ARG A 85 -3.40 -4.13 18.35
CA ARG A 85 -3.14 -5.55 18.70
C ARG A 85 -4.07 -6.50 17.93
N ALA A 86 -5.37 -6.21 17.88
CA ALA A 86 -6.36 -7.03 17.20
C ALA A 86 -6.13 -7.07 15.67
N GLU A 87 -5.67 -5.98 15.09
CA GLU A 87 -5.28 -5.92 13.69
C GLU A 87 -3.99 -6.70 13.42
N SER A 88 -2.93 -6.49 14.20
CA SER A 88 -1.67 -7.22 14.08
C SER A 88 -1.83 -8.72 14.23
N ALA A 89 -2.68 -9.17 15.15
CA ALA A 89 -2.97 -10.59 15.33
C ALA A 89 -3.66 -11.23 14.11
N LYS A 90 -4.42 -10.45 13.32
CA LYS A 90 -5.16 -10.94 12.15
C LYS A 90 -4.35 -10.84 10.86
N SER A 91 -3.69 -9.71 10.64
CA SER A 91 -3.06 -9.36 9.36
C SER A 91 -1.54 -9.57 9.36
N TYR A 92 -0.90 -9.59 10.54
CA TYR A 92 0.55 -9.58 10.68
C TYR A 92 1.10 -10.75 11.53
N SER A 93 0.34 -11.82 11.72
CA SER A 93 0.70 -12.97 12.59
C SER A 93 2.03 -13.67 12.22
N ALA A 94 2.53 -13.45 11.01
CA ALA A 94 3.78 -14.02 10.52
C ALA A 94 4.89 -12.97 10.37
N LEU A 95 4.63 -11.70 10.69
CA LEU A 95 5.60 -10.60 10.62
C LEU A 95 6.66 -10.77 11.71
N THR A 96 7.93 -10.74 11.30
CA THR A 96 9.06 -10.58 12.22
C THR A 96 10.10 -9.69 11.59
N ARG A 97 10.92 -9.04 12.42
CA ARG A 97 12.06 -8.26 11.95
C ARG A 97 13.01 -9.11 11.11
N GLY A 98 13.28 -10.34 11.55
CA GLY A 98 14.15 -11.26 10.82
C GLY A 98 13.67 -11.55 9.39
N ARG A 99 12.35 -11.71 9.19
CA ARG A 99 11.78 -11.92 7.85
C ARG A 99 11.85 -10.67 6.98
N PHE A 100 11.55 -9.50 7.54
CA PHE A 100 11.76 -8.23 6.85
C PHE A 100 13.22 -8.08 6.40
N GLU A 101 14.17 -8.29 7.32
CA GLU A 101 15.60 -8.14 7.02
C GLU A 101 16.08 -9.16 5.98
N ALA A 102 15.57 -10.39 6.00
CA ALA A 102 15.88 -11.41 5.00
C ALA A 102 15.36 -11.02 3.61
N ASN A 103 14.11 -10.56 3.52
CA ASN A 103 13.54 -10.06 2.27
C ASN A 103 14.32 -8.84 1.76
N TYR A 104 14.64 -7.89 2.64
CA TYR A 104 15.39 -6.69 2.28
C TYR A 104 16.77 -7.04 1.74
N ARG A 105 17.48 -7.93 2.45
CA ARG A 105 18.78 -8.44 2.02
C ARG A 105 18.71 -9.20 0.71
N ALA A 106 17.60 -9.78 0.30
CA ALA A 106 17.54 -10.42 -1.02
C ALA A 106 17.82 -9.42 -2.18
N PHE A 107 17.60 -8.12 -1.98
CA PHE A 107 17.77 -7.07 -3.00
C PHE A 107 18.87 -6.06 -2.69
N HIS A 108 19.25 -5.88 -1.42
CA HIS A 108 20.22 -4.87 -0.98
C HIS A 108 21.32 -5.49 -0.11
N GLU A 109 22.55 -4.98 -0.21
CA GLU A 109 23.68 -5.45 0.61
C GLU A 109 23.58 -4.99 2.07
N GLU A 110 23.28 -3.71 2.27
CA GLU A 110 23.15 -3.10 3.58
C GLU A 110 21.69 -2.95 3.98
N LEU A 111 21.38 -3.23 5.25
CA LEU A 111 20.07 -2.92 5.80
C LEU A 111 19.87 -1.42 6.00
N PRO A 112 18.62 -0.93 5.96
CA PRO A 112 18.30 0.37 6.51
C PRO A 112 18.51 0.35 8.03
N ARG A 113 18.56 1.54 8.64
CA ARG A 113 18.49 1.65 10.09
C ARG A 113 17.09 1.23 10.55
N VAL A 114 17.00 0.17 11.35
CA VAL A 114 15.72 -0.35 11.85
C VAL A 114 15.43 0.18 13.24
N LEU A 115 14.33 0.92 13.38
CA LEU A 115 13.73 1.31 14.65
C LEU A 115 12.59 0.34 14.97
N GLN A 116 12.89 -0.70 15.73
CA GLN A 116 11.88 -1.66 16.17
C GLN A 116 11.13 -1.11 17.39
N GLY A 117 9.87 -0.74 17.21
CA GLY A 117 9.05 -0.13 18.26
C GLY A 117 7.92 0.74 17.71
N PRO A 118 7.18 1.44 18.59
CA PRO A 118 6.13 2.35 18.15
C PRO A 118 6.71 3.53 17.36
N SER A 119 5.93 4.06 16.43
CA SER A 119 6.32 5.18 15.57
C SER A 119 6.63 6.46 16.34
N SER A 120 6.17 6.60 17.59
CA SER A 120 6.52 7.70 18.49
C SER A 120 8.03 7.83 18.77
N LEU A 121 8.82 6.79 18.53
CA LEU A 121 10.28 6.85 18.62
C LEU A 121 10.90 7.71 17.50
N VAL A 122 10.25 7.79 16.34
CA VAL A 122 10.82 8.34 15.11
C VAL A 122 11.24 9.80 15.29
N ALA A 123 10.43 10.63 15.95
CA ALA A 123 10.71 12.05 16.14
C ALA A 123 11.98 12.30 17.01
N ALA A 124 12.31 11.37 17.91
CA ALA A 124 13.52 11.47 18.74
C ALA A 124 14.75 10.89 18.05
N GLU A 125 14.56 9.94 17.13
CA GLU A 125 15.63 9.17 16.52
C GLU A 125 16.07 9.69 15.14
N VAL A 126 15.24 10.46 14.46
CA VAL A 126 15.52 11.03 13.14
C VAL A 126 15.75 12.54 13.27
N GLU A 127 16.75 13.05 12.57
CA GLU A 127 17.14 14.46 12.66
C GLU A 127 16.07 15.37 12.02
N PRO A 128 15.64 16.45 12.69
CA PRO A 128 14.70 17.40 12.10
C PRO A 128 15.20 17.96 10.78
N ARG A 129 14.28 18.12 9.81
CA ARG A 129 14.57 18.61 8.46
C ARG A 129 15.61 17.79 7.67
N SER A 130 15.94 16.56 8.07
CA SER A 130 16.92 15.73 7.35
C SER A 130 16.31 14.94 6.19
N CYS A 131 15.02 14.63 6.23
CA CYS A 131 14.38 13.77 5.24
C CYS A 131 13.97 14.52 3.97
N ARG A 132 14.14 13.86 2.82
CA ARG A 132 13.54 14.28 1.53
C ARG A 132 12.26 13.51 1.19
N PHE A 133 12.07 12.34 1.77
CA PHE A 133 10.94 11.47 1.49
C PHE A 133 10.54 10.69 2.74
N VAL A 134 9.26 10.77 3.13
CA VAL A 134 8.68 10.06 4.27
C VAL A 134 7.45 9.28 3.81
N HIS A 135 7.40 7.98 4.06
CA HIS A 135 6.22 7.13 3.84
C HIS A 135 5.60 6.75 5.20
N VAL A 136 4.31 7.02 5.38
CA VAL A 136 3.54 6.70 6.58
C VAL A 136 2.48 5.65 6.22
N ASP A 137 2.69 4.43 6.72
CA ASP A 137 1.93 3.20 6.44
C ASP A 137 1.89 2.29 7.69
N GLY A 138 1.81 2.93 8.87
CA GLY A 138 1.87 2.26 10.17
C GLY A 138 0.51 1.83 10.71
N SER A 139 -0.09 2.67 11.56
CA SER A 139 -1.38 2.40 12.19
C SER A 139 -2.55 2.90 11.35
N HIS A 140 -3.74 2.33 11.55
CA HIS A 140 -4.99 2.81 10.96
C HIS A 140 -5.84 3.67 11.90
N LEU A 141 -5.36 3.90 13.13
CA LEU A 141 -6.03 4.73 14.12
C LEU A 141 -5.66 6.20 13.95
N TYR A 142 -6.66 7.06 14.10
CA TYR A 142 -6.54 8.49 13.87
C TYR A 142 -5.40 9.13 14.68
N GLU A 143 -5.28 8.79 15.97
CA GLU A 143 -4.31 9.39 16.89
C GLU A 143 -2.88 9.15 16.43
N HIS A 144 -2.55 7.90 16.10
CA HIS A 144 -1.22 7.50 15.64
C HIS A 144 -0.90 8.13 14.29
N VAL A 145 -1.83 8.08 13.34
CA VAL A 145 -1.61 8.67 12.01
C VAL A 145 -1.42 10.18 12.10
N ARG A 146 -2.21 10.87 12.92
CA ARG A 146 -2.09 12.32 13.13
C ARG A 146 -0.71 12.67 13.68
N ASP A 147 -0.21 11.89 14.63
CA ASP A 147 1.08 12.11 15.26
C ASP A 147 2.23 11.77 14.29
N ASP A 148 2.13 10.69 13.52
CA ASP A 148 3.08 10.31 12.46
C ASP A 148 3.17 11.37 11.36
N ILE A 149 2.03 11.94 10.94
CA ILE A 149 2.01 13.09 10.01
C ILE A 149 2.72 14.30 10.63
N GLY A 150 2.58 14.49 11.95
CA GLY A 150 3.29 15.55 12.68
C GLY A 150 4.81 15.35 12.65
N ALA A 151 5.28 14.15 12.97
CA ALA A 151 6.68 13.80 12.87
C ALA A 151 7.19 13.99 11.43
N ALA A 152 6.45 13.52 10.42
CA ALA A 152 6.80 13.72 9.02
C ALA A 152 6.99 15.21 8.65
N HIS A 153 6.13 16.10 9.15
CA HIS A 153 6.26 17.54 8.91
C HIS A 153 7.55 18.14 9.50
N GLU A 154 7.93 17.71 10.70
CA GLU A 154 9.14 18.20 11.39
C GLU A 154 10.42 17.65 10.75
N LEU A 155 10.38 16.41 10.29
CA LEU A 155 11.52 15.70 9.71
C LEU A 155 11.77 16.03 8.24
N LEU A 156 10.74 16.40 7.47
CA LEU A 156 10.90 16.76 6.07
C LEU A 156 11.54 18.14 5.88
N GLY A 157 12.49 18.21 4.96
CA GLY A 157 12.98 19.47 4.40
C GLY A 157 11.90 20.23 3.59
N PRO A 158 12.15 21.49 3.19
CA PRO A 158 11.14 22.35 2.55
C PRO A 158 10.51 21.79 1.27
N GLU A 159 11.26 21.02 0.48
CA GLU A 159 10.80 20.38 -0.77
C GLU A 159 10.53 18.88 -0.59
N GLY A 160 10.47 18.43 0.66
CA GLY A 160 10.25 17.04 1.02
C GLY A 160 8.84 16.56 0.64
N ILE A 161 8.73 15.26 0.36
CA ILE A 161 7.46 14.59 0.05
C ILE A 161 7.07 13.68 1.21
N VAL A 162 5.82 13.80 1.65
CA VAL A 162 5.16 12.81 2.50
C VAL A 162 4.21 11.97 1.66
N VAL A 163 4.17 10.67 1.93
CA VAL A 163 3.21 9.74 1.37
C VAL A 163 2.42 9.12 2.50
N LEU A 164 1.10 9.24 2.45
CA LEU A 164 0.17 8.74 3.46
C LEU A 164 -0.62 7.58 2.86
N ASP A 165 -0.39 6.37 3.36
CA ASP A 165 -1.10 5.19 2.89
C ASP A 165 -2.54 5.13 3.38
N ASP A 166 -3.35 4.28 2.74
CA ASP A 166 -4.70 3.89 3.15
C ASP A 166 -5.70 5.00 3.49
N PHE A 167 -5.48 6.26 3.08
CA PHE A 167 -6.40 7.36 3.35
C PHE A 167 -7.77 7.23 2.65
N ARG A 168 -7.97 6.20 1.82
CA ARG A 168 -9.27 5.86 1.19
C ARG A 168 -9.67 4.41 1.35
N SER A 169 -8.99 3.65 2.20
CA SER A 169 -9.37 2.28 2.51
C SER A 169 -10.61 2.30 3.41
N GLU A 170 -11.61 1.48 3.09
CA GLU A 170 -12.93 1.54 3.76
C GLU A 170 -12.86 1.22 5.26
N HIS A 171 -11.87 0.43 5.66
CA HIS A 171 -11.66 -0.02 7.04
C HIS A 171 -10.75 0.92 7.84
N THR A 172 -10.23 2.00 7.23
CA THR A 172 -9.25 2.92 7.83
C THR A 172 -9.76 4.38 7.90
N PRO A 173 -10.98 4.64 8.41
CA PRO A 173 -11.54 5.99 8.44
C PRO A 173 -10.68 6.97 9.24
N GLY A 174 -9.94 6.51 10.26
CA GLY A 174 -9.03 7.33 11.05
C GLY A 174 -7.90 7.94 10.21
N VAL A 175 -7.35 7.16 9.28
CA VAL A 175 -6.31 7.60 8.34
C VAL A 175 -6.84 8.70 7.41
N SER A 176 -8.08 8.52 6.93
CA SER A 176 -8.75 9.49 6.06
C SER A 176 -8.93 10.83 6.78
N VAL A 177 -9.40 10.79 8.04
CA VAL A 177 -9.62 11.98 8.87
C VAL A 177 -8.31 12.69 9.16
N ALA A 178 -7.27 11.98 9.63
CA ALA A 178 -5.97 12.57 9.94
C ALA A 178 -5.30 13.21 8.71
N THR A 179 -5.40 12.54 7.55
CA THR A 179 -4.87 13.03 6.27
C THR A 179 -5.53 14.34 5.85
N TRP A 180 -6.87 14.41 5.84
CA TRP A 180 -7.57 15.62 5.45
C TRP A 180 -7.48 16.74 6.49
N GLU A 181 -7.42 16.40 7.78
CA GLU A 181 -7.08 17.39 8.81
C GLU A 181 -5.71 18.01 8.56
N ALA A 182 -4.71 17.21 8.20
CA ALA A 182 -3.38 17.73 7.90
C ALA A 182 -3.40 18.71 6.72
N VAL A 183 -4.19 18.40 5.68
CA VAL A 183 -4.38 19.27 4.51
C VAL A 183 -5.06 20.58 4.90
N LEU A 184 -6.20 20.49 5.59
CA LEU A 184 -7.07 21.64 5.83
C LEU A 184 -6.58 22.54 6.97
N ASN A 185 -5.92 21.95 7.98
CA ASN A 185 -5.62 22.63 9.24
C ASN A 185 -4.12 22.72 9.54
N ARG A 186 -3.27 21.90 8.91
CA ARG A 186 -1.84 21.80 9.24
C ARG A 186 -0.91 22.09 8.05
N GLY A 187 -1.46 22.66 6.98
CA GLY A 187 -0.69 23.20 5.86
C GLY A 187 -0.13 22.16 4.88
N LEU A 188 -0.50 20.88 5.00
CA LEU A 188 -0.10 19.87 4.03
C LEU A 188 -0.76 20.19 2.68
N ARG A 189 0.03 20.24 1.60
CA ARG A 189 -0.48 20.54 0.26
C ARG A 189 -0.42 19.28 -0.60
N PRO A 190 -1.56 18.80 -1.12
CA PRO A 190 -1.58 17.61 -1.98
C PRO A 190 -0.75 17.82 -3.25
N VAL A 191 0.15 16.89 -3.54
CA VAL A 191 0.82 16.75 -4.82
C VAL A 191 -0.06 15.93 -5.75
N CYS A 192 -0.41 14.71 -5.34
CA CYS A 192 -1.33 13.85 -6.08
C CYS A 192 -1.95 12.77 -5.20
N LEU A 193 -2.97 12.09 -5.74
CA LEU A 193 -3.60 10.94 -5.14
C LEU A 193 -3.45 9.73 -6.07
N SER A 194 -2.98 8.60 -5.55
CA SER A 194 -3.17 7.29 -6.20
C SER A 194 -4.52 6.71 -5.79
N THR A 195 -4.74 5.40 -5.90
CA THR A 195 -5.98 4.74 -5.43
C THR A 195 -6.11 4.78 -3.91
N GLN A 196 -5.04 4.51 -3.17
CA GLN A 196 -5.06 4.43 -1.70
C GLN A 196 -4.10 5.39 -1.01
N LYS A 197 -3.17 6.04 -1.74
CA LYS A 197 -2.17 6.94 -1.16
C LYS A 197 -2.42 8.42 -1.48
N LEU A 198 -2.20 9.29 -0.51
CA LEU A 198 -2.04 10.74 -0.73
C LEU A 198 -0.55 11.07 -0.70
N TYR A 199 -0.08 11.74 -1.75
CA TYR A 199 1.26 12.31 -1.83
C TYR A 199 1.14 13.81 -1.59
N GLY A 200 1.96 14.36 -0.69
CA GLY A 200 1.88 15.75 -0.30
C GLY A 200 3.24 16.36 0.03
N THR A 201 3.24 17.68 0.17
CA THR A 201 4.40 18.47 0.61
C THR A 201 3.93 19.66 1.43
N TRP A 202 4.77 20.18 2.31
CA TRP A 202 4.52 21.48 2.96
C TRP A 202 5.09 22.67 2.17
N GLY A 203 5.85 22.41 1.10
CA GLY A 203 6.38 23.42 0.17
C GLY A 203 5.38 23.86 -0.91
N ASP A 204 5.89 24.27 -2.07
CA ASP A 204 5.04 24.55 -3.24
C ASP A 204 4.80 23.26 -4.06
N PRO A 205 3.55 22.74 -4.14
CA PRO A 205 3.26 21.56 -4.96
C PRO A 205 3.24 21.86 -6.46
N ALA A 206 3.17 23.13 -6.89
CA ALA A 206 2.89 23.47 -8.28
C ALA A 206 3.95 22.96 -9.27
N PRO A 207 5.27 23.04 -9.00
CA PRO A 207 6.29 22.49 -9.90
C PRO A 207 6.13 20.98 -10.10
N VAL A 208 6.06 20.22 -9.01
CA VAL A 208 5.92 18.76 -9.08
C VAL A 208 4.60 18.34 -9.72
N GLN A 209 3.50 19.06 -9.47
CA GLN A 209 2.22 18.81 -10.14
C GLN A 209 2.28 19.05 -11.65
N ARG A 210 2.95 20.12 -12.11
CA ARG A 210 3.10 20.41 -13.55
C ARG A 210 3.86 19.30 -14.25
N GLU A 211 4.98 18.88 -13.68
CA GLU A 211 5.81 17.81 -14.24
C GLU A 211 5.11 16.45 -14.19
N LEU A 212 4.39 16.15 -13.11
CA LEU A 212 3.61 14.91 -12.97
C LEU A 212 2.52 14.81 -14.03
N LEU A 213 1.82 15.92 -14.30
CA LEU A 213 0.80 15.98 -15.34
C LEU A 213 1.40 15.87 -16.75
N ALA A 214 2.61 16.38 -16.98
CA ALA A 214 3.32 16.20 -18.24
C ALA A 214 3.66 14.72 -18.45
N MET A 215 4.30 14.08 -17.46
CA MET A 215 4.61 12.64 -17.51
C MET A 215 3.36 11.79 -17.74
N ALA A 216 2.27 12.06 -17.01
CA ALA A 216 1.08 11.25 -17.11
C ALA A 216 0.32 11.42 -18.44
N ARG A 217 0.48 12.54 -19.17
CA ARG A 217 -0.09 12.73 -20.51
C ARG A 217 0.59 11.88 -21.58
N GLU A 218 1.84 11.51 -21.36
CA GLU A 218 2.61 10.66 -22.29
C GLU A 218 2.26 9.17 -22.10
N ARG A 219 1.39 8.85 -21.15
CA ARG A 219 1.03 7.48 -20.79
C ARG A 219 -0.39 7.13 -21.22
N SER A 220 -0.54 6.00 -21.91
CA SER A 220 -1.85 5.43 -22.26
C SER A 220 -2.43 4.51 -21.18
N ASP A 221 -1.61 4.10 -20.21
CA ASP A 221 -1.92 3.13 -19.14
C ASP A 221 -2.24 3.80 -17.78
N CYS A 222 -2.41 5.13 -17.78
CA CYS A 222 -2.73 5.92 -16.60
C CYS A 222 -3.88 6.89 -16.92
N HIS A 223 -4.93 6.89 -16.10
CA HIS A 223 -5.96 7.93 -16.14
C HIS A 223 -5.62 9.03 -15.16
N VAL A 224 -5.81 10.27 -15.61
CA VAL A 224 -5.61 11.47 -14.80
C VAL A 224 -6.90 12.25 -14.72
N SER A 225 -7.24 12.72 -13.52
CA SER A 225 -8.28 13.72 -13.30
C SER A 225 -7.76 14.81 -12.39
N VAL A 226 -8.15 16.05 -12.63
CA VAL A 226 -7.82 17.21 -11.78
C VAL A 226 -9.11 17.78 -11.24
N GLN A 227 -9.16 18.06 -9.94
CA GLN A 227 -10.31 18.68 -9.28
C GLN A 227 -9.82 19.79 -8.36
N GLU A 228 -10.61 20.84 -8.22
CA GLU A 228 -10.40 21.87 -7.20
C GLU A 228 -11.30 21.53 -6.00
N ALA A 229 -10.72 21.41 -4.81
CA ALA A 229 -11.49 21.23 -3.59
C ALA A 229 -10.79 21.90 -2.40
N ALA A 230 -11.57 22.61 -1.58
CA ALA A 230 -11.08 23.30 -0.39
C ALA A 230 -9.85 24.21 -0.65
N GLY A 231 -9.78 24.85 -1.81
CA GLY A 231 -8.66 25.71 -2.20
C GLY A 231 -7.41 24.98 -2.67
N HIS A 232 -7.47 23.65 -2.85
CA HIS A 232 -6.38 22.84 -3.37
C HIS A 232 -6.70 22.26 -4.74
N ARG A 233 -5.70 22.31 -5.62
CA ARG A 233 -5.67 21.53 -6.84
C ARG A 233 -5.30 20.08 -6.51
N ILE A 234 -6.25 19.18 -6.71
CA ILE A 234 -6.10 17.74 -6.45
C ILE A 234 -5.89 17.01 -7.78
N VAL A 235 -4.66 16.57 -8.02
CA VAL A 235 -4.33 15.69 -9.14
C VAL A 235 -4.54 14.24 -8.70
N ARG A 236 -5.38 13.48 -9.42
CA ARG A 236 -5.62 12.06 -9.13
C ARG A 236 -5.19 11.22 -10.31
N LEU A 237 -4.41 10.19 -10.03
CA LEU A 237 -3.95 9.19 -10.98
C LEU A 237 -4.62 7.84 -10.67
N LYS A 238 -4.92 7.08 -11.72
CA LYS A 238 -5.46 5.71 -11.61
C LYS A 238 -4.84 4.82 -12.68
N SER A 239 -4.32 3.66 -12.28
CA SER A 239 -3.81 2.66 -13.21
C SER A 239 -4.90 2.18 -14.18
N LYS A 240 -4.51 1.95 -15.44
CA LYS A 240 -5.32 1.36 -16.51
C LYS A 240 -4.50 0.25 -17.20
N GLY A 241 -4.45 -0.92 -16.60
CA GLY A 241 -3.65 -2.03 -17.14
C GLY A 241 -2.15 -1.74 -17.15
N MET A 242 -1.69 -0.89 -16.24
CA MET A 242 -0.29 -0.52 -16.10
C MET A 242 0.53 -1.77 -15.71
N PRO A 243 1.63 -2.09 -16.43
CA PRO A 243 2.55 -3.13 -15.99
C PRO A 243 3.33 -2.65 -14.76
N ALA A 244 3.82 -3.60 -13.96
CA ALA A 244 4.77 -3.26 -12.90
C ALA A 244 6.03 -2.61 -13.50
N PRO A 245 6.57 -1.53 -12.90
CA PRO A 245 7.87 -0.99 -13.29
C PRO A 245 8.96 -2.05 -13.27
N ALA A 246 9.97 -1.89 -14.11
CA ALA A 246 11.13 -2.77 -14.09
C ALA A 246 11.85 -2.67 -12.73
N PHE A 247 11.98 -3.80 -12.05
CA PHE A 247 12.71 -3.90 -10.78
C PHE A 247 13.78 -5.00 -10.89
N PRO A 248 14.99 -4.78 -10.33
CA PRO A 248 16.04 -5.79 -10.34
C PRO A 248 15.58 -7.12 -9.75
N LEU A 249 16.11 -8.21 -10.31
CA LEU A 249 15.98 -9.52 -9.70
C LEU A 249 16.76 -9.55 -8.38
N SER A 250 16.31 -10.39 -7.44
CA SER A 250 17.03 -10.61 -6.21
C SER A 250 18.32 -11.41 -6.45
N ARG A 251 19.22 -11.42 -5.46
CA ARG A 251 20.44 -12.25 -5.48
C ARG A 251 20.17 -13.76 -5.55
N HIS A 252 18.95 -14.20 -5.29
CA HIS A 252 18.53 -15.61 -5.33
C HIS A 252 17.84 -16.01 -6.64
N ALA A 253 17.76 -15.10 -7.62
CA ALA A 253 17.03 -15.38 -8.85
C ALA A 253 17.64 -16.50 -9.70
N GLU A 254 18.95 -16.74 -9.60
CA GLU A 254 19.64 -17.84 -10.29
C GLU A 254 19.41 -19.21 -9.63
N GLU A 255 19.17 -19.26 -8.31
CA GLU A 255 18.78 -20.49 -7.58
C GLU A 255 17.43 -21.06 -8.06
N ALA A 256 16.68 -20.29 -8.85
CA ALA A 256 15.46 -20.74 -9.53
C ALA A 256 15.72 -21.65 -10.75
N ALA A 257 16.92 -21.59 -11.33
CA ALA A 257 17.25 -22.24 -12.59
C ALA A 257 17.73 -23.70 -12.43
N GLU A 258 18.04 -24.14 -11.21
CA GLU A 258 18.33 -25.55 -10.94
C GLU A 258 17.01 -26.32 -10.73
N PRO A 259 16.62 -27.24 -11.63
CA PRO A 259 15.54 -28.16 -11.31
C PRO A 259 15.99 -29.03 -10.14
N ALA A 260 15.17 -29.10 -9.09
CA ALA A 260 15.39 -30.03 -8.00
C ALA A 260 15.62 -31.45 -8.57
N PRO A 261 16.62 -32.21 -8.07
CA PRO A 261 16.82 -33.59 -8.51
C PRO A 261 15.54 -34.39 -8.28
N GLY A 262 15.09 -35.06 -9.34
CA GLY A 262 13.79 -35.73 -9.48
C GLY A 262 13.19 -36.28 -8.18
N VAL A 263 12.18 -35.58 -7.67
CA VAL A 263 11.12 -36.20 -6.87
C VAL A 263 10.14 -36.80 -7.89
N PRO A 264 9.92 -38.12 -7.91
CA PRO A 264 8.94 -38.71 -8.80
C PRO A 264 7.57 -38.12 -8.47
N LEU A 265 6.89 -37.58 -9.48
CA LEU A 265 5.48 -37.21 -9.38
C LEU A 265 4.69 -38.44 -8.89
N PRO A 266 3.84 -38.32 -7.85
CA PRO A 266 2.96 -39.41 -7.49
C PRO A 266 2.07 -39.73 -8.68
N ALA A 267 2.06 -41.00 -9.08
CA ALA A 267 1.22 -41.49 -10.17
C ALA A 267 -0.23 -41.05 -9.94
N ALA A 268 -0.82 -40.41 -10.95
CA ALA A 268 -2.21 -39.99 -10.91
C ALA A 268 -3.11 -41.20 -10.59
N ALA A 269 -3.85 -41.10 -9.49
CA ALA A 269 -4.93 -42.03 -9.22
C ALA A 269 -5.96 -41.96 -10.36
N PRO A 270 -6.52 -43.09 -10.82
CA PRO A 270 -7.48 -43.09 -11.91
C PRO A 270 -8.72 -42.29 -11.51
N ALA A 271 -9.21 -41.47 -12.43
CA ALA A 271 -10.42 -40.68 -12.24
C ALA A 271 -11.64 -41.60 -11.98
N PRO A 272 -12.54 -41.24 -11.04
CA PRO A 272 -13.79 -41.98 -10.87
C PRO A 272 -14.66 -41.83 -12.12
N ALA A 273 -15.29 -42.94 -12.51
CA ALA A 273 -16.21 -43.01 -13.64
C ALA A 273 -17.38 -42.00 -13.50
N PRO A 274 -17.88 -41.43 -14.60
CA PRO A 274 -18.97 -40.47 -14.55
C PRO A 274 -20.26 -41.15 -14.04
N ALA A 275 -20.84 -40.59 -12.98
CA ALA A 275 -22.15 -40.99 -12.50
C ALA A 275 -23.22 -40.73 -13.57
N ALA A 276 -24.06 -41.73 -13.83
CA ALA A 276 -25.15 -41.65 -14.79
C ALA A 276 -26.15 -40.54 -14.40
N ARG A 277 -26.50 -39.69 -15.37
CA ARG A 277 -27.56 -38.68 -15.24
C ARG A 277 -28.92 -39.36 -15.05
N PRO A 278 -29.70 -39.02 -14.00
CA PRO A 278 -31.09 -39.44 -13.94
C PRO A 278 -31.94 -38.66 -14.95
N ALA A 279 -32.85 -39.39 -15.62
CA ALA A 279 -33.76 -38.89 -16.64
C ALA A 279 -34.74 -37.82 -16.11
N PRO A 280 -35.22 -36.89 -16.95
CA PRO A 280 -36.12 -35.82 -16.51
C PRO A 280 -37.52 -36.36 -16.24
N ARG A 281 -38.02 -36.19 -15.01
CA ARG A 281 -39.43 -36.40 -14.68
C ARG A 281 -40.18 -35.07 -14.81
N TYR A 282 -41.04 -34.98 -15.81
CA TYR A 282 -42.05 -33.94 -15.96
C TYR A 282 -43.13 -34.14 -14.88
N GLY A 283 -43.39 -33.11 -14.06
CA GLY A 283 -44.41 -33.17 -13.00
C GLY A 283 -44.71 -31.82 -12.34
N ARG A 284 -45.74 -31.16 -12.88
CA ARG A 284 -46.55 -30.01 -12.38
C ARG A 284 -46.28 -29.43 -10.96
N ARG A 285 -46.07 -28.10 -10.98
CA ARG A 285 -46.62 -27.02 -10.11
C ARG A 285 -46.45 -27.14 -8.59
N VAL A 286 -45.69 -26.20 -7.99
CA VAL A 286 -46.18 -25.27 -6.93
C VAL A 286 -45.40 -23.95 -7.03
N ARG A 287 -46.14 -22.83 -7.06
CA ARG A 287 -45.67 -21.44 -6.90
C ARG A 287 -45.16 -21.20 -5.47
N ARG A 288 -44.04 -20.49 -5.27
CA ARG A 288 -43.94 -19.31 -4.37
C ARG A 288 -42.53 -18.70 -4.33
N VAL A 289 -42.51 -17.41 -4.71
CA VAL A 289 -41.81 -16.27 -4.08
C VAL A 289 -40.28 -16.28 -4.08
N ALA A 290 -39.73 -15.49 -5.02
CA ALA A 290 -38.43 -14.84 -4.93
C ALA A 290 -38.63 -13.38 -4.50
N VAL A 291 -38.19 -13.03 -3.29
CA VAL A 291 -38.15 -11.69 -2.67
C VAL A 291 -37.16 -11.90 -1.50
N ASP A 292 -35.93 -11.38 -1.41
CA ASP A 292 -35.46 -10.00 -1.50
C ASP A 292 -33.92 -9.95 -1.69
N LEU A 293 -33.44 -9.27 -2.73
CA LEU A 293 -32.12 -8.64 -2.77
C LEU A 293 -32.23 -7.38 -3.64
N LEU A 294 -32.79 -6.30 -3.09
CA LEU A 294 -32.66 -4.96 -3.67
C LEU A 294 -32.48 -3.88 -2.57
N PRO A 295 -31.45 -3.01 -2.69
CA PRO A 295 -31.13 -1.96 -1.72
C PRO A 295 -32.20 -0.85 -1.57
N PRO A 296 -32.27 -0.18 -0.39
CA PRO A 296 -33.36 0.70 0.02
C PRO A 296 -33.24 2.14 -0.53
N VAL A 297 -33.29 2.31 -1.86
CA VAL A 297 -33.43 3.65 -2.49
C VAL A 297 -34.51 3.69 -3.59
N VAL A 298 -35.05 2.56 -4.03
CA VAL A 298 -36.10 2.53 -5.08
C VAL A 298 -37.53 2.47 -4.51
N THR A 299 -37.71 2.25 -3.20
CA THR A 299 -39.04 2.06 -2.58
C THR A 299 -39.78 3.37 -2.25
N ARG A 300 -39.18 4.55 -2.45
CA ARG A 300 -39.85 5.86 -2.20
C ARG A 300 -40.45 6.52 -3.44
N ALA A 301 -40.11 6.10 -4.66
CA ALA A 301 -40.68 6.68 -5.88
C ALA A 301 -41.99 6.01 -6.33
N ILE A 302 -42.25 4.76 -5.93
CA ILE A 302 -43.44 4.00 -6.36
C ILE A 302 -44.63 4.20 -5.40
N ARG A 303 -44.40 4.62 -4.15
CA ARG A 303 -45.47 4.86 -3.16
C ARG A 303 -46.21 6.18 -3.36
N ASN A 304 -45.59 7.19 -3.99
CA ASN A 304 -46.21 8.49 -4.23
C ASN A 304 -46.97 8.59 -5.57
N ALA A 305 -46.81 7.62 -6.48
CA ALA A 305 -47.55 7.57 -7.75
C ALA A 305 -48.91 6.84 -7.65
N ARG A 306 -49.20 6.17 -6.52
CA ARG A 306 -50.48 5.46 -6.26
C ARG A 306 -51.44 6.18 -5.31
N ALA A 307 -51.03 7.29 -4.69
CA ALA A 307 -51.90 8.14 -3.86
C ALA A 307 -52.52 9.32 -4.63
N ALA A 308 -52.31 9.41 -5.96
CA ALA A 308 -52.86 10.47 -6.82
C ALA A 308 -53.85 9.94 -7.87
N ARG A 309 -54.37 8.71 -7.70
CA ARG A 309 -55.43 8.10 -8.55
C ARG A 309 -56.45 7.28 -7.75
N GLY A 310 -56.73 7.68 -6.51
CA GLY A 310 -57.83 7.14 -5.69
C GLY A 310 -58.57 8.30 -5.06
#